data_AF-A0AAJ1NYT7-F1
#
_entry.id   AF-A0AAJ1NYT7-F1
#
_cell.length_a   1.000
_cell.length_b   1.000
_cell.length_c   1.000
_cell.angle_alpha   90.00
_cell.angle_beta   90.00
_cell.angle_gamma   90.00
#
_symmetry.space_group_name_H-M   'P 1'
#
loop_
_entity.id
_entity.type
_entity.pdbx_description
1 polymer ?
#
loop_
_entity_poly.entity_id
_entity_poly.type
_entity_poly.pdbx_seq_one_letter_code
_entity_poly.pdbx_strand_id
1 'polypeptide(L)' 'MKNIIPALFVYFIVCVIVMIVPASEGYNSISWKLFVGQAYAIPIFLITAVFTFYINRKKSYE' A
#
# COMPACT_ATOMS: atom_id res chain seq x y z
N MET A 1 -17.43 1.47 3.36
CA MET A 1 -16.08 1.04 3.81
C MET A 1 -15.58 -0.24 3.13
N LYS A 2 -16.42 -1.18 2.68
CA LYS A 2 -15.94 -2.44 2.04
C LYS A 2 -14.98 -2.25 0.85
N ASN A 3 -15.07 -1.13 0.12
CA ASN A 3 -14.20 -0.85 -1.04
C ASN A 3 -12.78 -0.39 -0.66
N ILE A 4 -12.58 0.11 0.57
CA ILE A 4 -11.28 0.62 1.02
C ILE A 4 -10.48 -0.44 1.80
N ILE A 5 -11.16 -1.47 2.31
CA ILE A 5 -10.54 -2.56 3.08
C ILE A 5 -9.43 -3.26 2.27
N PRO A 6 -9.64 -3.66 1.00
CA PRO A 6 -8.58 -4.29 0.22
C PRO A 6 -7.38 -3.36 0.02
N ALA A 7 -7.61 -2.06 -0.21
CA ALA A 7 -6.54 -1.09 -0.38
C ALA A 7 -5.73 -0.89 0.91
N LEU A 8 -6.39 -0.77 2.06
CA LEU A 8 -5.72 -0.68 3.37
C LEU A 8 -4.92 -1.93 3.70
N PHE A 9 -5.44 -3.11 3.34
CA PHE A 9 -4.74 -4.37 3.56
C PHE A 9 -3.44 -4.44 2.75
N VAL A 10 -3.49 -4.11 1.46
CA VAL A 10 -2.30 -4.06 0.60
C VAL A 10 -1.30 -3.01 1.08
N TYR A 11 -1.77 -1.82 1.46
CA TYR A 11 -0.94 -0.77 2.05
C TYR A 11 -0.16 -1.26 3.28
N PHE A 12 -0.85 -1.95 4.20
CA PHE A 12 -0.23 -2.49 5.40
C PHE A 12 0.85 -3.52 5.07
N ILE A 13 0.58 -4.42 4.12
CA ILE A 13 1.56 -5.42 3.66
C ILE A 13 2.83 -4.74 3.13
N VAL A 14 2.69 -3.72 2.28
CA VAL A 14 3.84 -2.99 1.73
C VAL A 14 4.69 -2.36 2.85
N CYS A 15 4.03 -1.74 3.84
CA CYS A 15 4.73 -1.16 4.99
C CYS A 15 5.53 -2.22 5.77
N VAL A 16 4.94 -3.39 6.02
CA VAL A 16 5.61 -4.50 6.73
C VAL A 16 6.80 -5.02 5.92
N ILE A 17 6.65 -5.20 4.61
CA ILE A 17 7.72 -5.70 3.72
C ILE A 17 8.93 -4.76 3.78
N VAL A 18 8.72 -3.45 3.63
CA VAL A 18 9.84 -2.48 3.61
C VAL A 18 10.61 -2.46 4.94
N MET A 19 9.94 -2.73 6.06
CA MET A 19 10.60 -2.80 7.37
C MET A 19 11.52 -4.01 7.51
N ILE A 20 11.13 -5.15 6.93
CA ILE A 20 11.87 -6.43 7.03
C ILE A 20 13.03 -6.48 6.02
N VAL A 21 12.87 -5.86 4.86
CA VAL A 21 13.89 -5.88 3.81
C VAL A 21 15.17 -5.18 4.29
N PRO A 22 16.35 -5.80 4.12
CA PRO A 22 17.62 -5.16 4.42
C PRO A 22 17.87 -4.01 3.44
N ALA A 23 18.33 -2.87 3.96
CA ALA A 23 18.76 -1.74 3.15
C ALA A 23 20.29 -1.64 3.18
N SER A 24 20.87 -1.00 2.18
CA SER A 24 22.30 -0.71 2.10
C SER A 24 22.79 0.12 3.28
N GLU A 25 24.11 0.12 3.49
CA GLU A 25 24.76 0.92 4.53
C GLU A 25 24.39 2.40 4.40
N GLY A 26 24.10 3.05 5.54
CA GLY A 26 23.59 4.42 5.60
C GLY A 26 22.07 4.55 5.42
N TYR A 27 21.39 3.54 4.87
CA TYR A 27 19.95 3.55 4.60
C TYR A 27 19.15 2.60 5.49
N ASN A 28 19.80 1.78 6.31
CA ASN A 28 19.14 0.83 7.22
C ASN A 28 18.56 1.48 8.49
N SER A 29 18.40 2.81 8.52
CA SER A 29 17.75 3.50 9.64
C SER A 29 16.23 3.34 9.58
N ILE A 30 15.59 3.31 10.74
CA ILE A 30 14.12 3.17 10.86
C ILE A 30 13.44 4.32 10.12
N SER A 31 13.89 5.56 10.30
CA SER A 31 13.31 6.74 9.64
C SER A 31 13.38 6.65 8.12
N TRP A 32 14.49 6.19 7.55
CA TRP A 32 14.62 6.02 6.11
C TRP A 32 13.69 4.93 5.58
N LYS A 33 13.62 3.78 6.26
CA LYS A 33 12.71 2.70 5.88
C LYS A 33 11.25 3.13 5.95
N LEU A 34 10.86 3.89 6.96
CA LEU A 34 9.51 4.44 7.05
C LEU A 34 9.21 5.41 5.90
N PHE A 35 10.14 6.32 5.59
CA PHE A 35 9.99 7.26 4.48
C PHE A 35 9.81 6.54 3.13
N VAL A 36 10.72 5.61 2.82
CA VAL A 36 10.65 4.81 1.60
C VAL A 36 9.39 3.93 1.58
N GLY A 37 9.03 3.36 2.73
CA GLY A 37 7.81 2.58 2.89
C GLY A 37 6.57 3.37 2.50
N GLN A 38 6.44 4.61 2.97
CA GLN A 38 5.35 5.50 2.58
C GLN A 38 5.37 5.86 1.10
N ALA A 39 6.57 6.14 0.55
CA ALA A 39 6.73 6.49 -0.87
C ALA A 39 6.22 5.39 -1.82
N TYR A 40 6.29 4.11 -1.43
CA TYR A 40 5.71 3.01 -2.20
C TYR A 40 4.28 2.65 -1.77
N ALA A 41 3.96 2.67 -0.48
CA ALA A 41 2.67 2.23 0.03
C ALA A 41 1.52 3.15 -0.39
N ILE A 42 1.73 4.47 -0.42
CA ILE A 42 0.70 5.45 -0.80
C ILE A 42 0.28 5.28 -2.27
N PRO A 43 1.19 5.23 -3.26
CA PRO A 43 0.80 4.95 -4.65
C PRO A 43 0.04 3.65 -4.82
N ILE A 44 0.51 2.56 -4.19
CA ILE A 44 -0.14 1.25 -4.27
C ILE A 44 -1.54 1.32 -3.67
N PHE A 45 -1.71 1.96 -2.51
CA PHE A 45 -3.01 2.17 -1.88
C PHE A 45 -4.00 2.87 -2.82
N LEU A 46 -3.58 3.98 -3.45
CA LEU A 46 -4.43 4.75 -4.35
C LEU A 46 -4.84 3.91 -5.56
N ILE A 47 -3.90 3.21 -6.19
CA ILE A 47 -4.17 2.33 -7.33
C ILE A 47 -5.17 1.25 -6.93
N THR A 48 -4.92 0.51 -5.85
CA THR A 48 -5.81 -0.55 -5.37
C THR A 48 -7.19 -0.01 -5.01
N ALA A 49 -7.28 1.18 -4.42
CA ALA A 49 -8.56 1.82 -4.09
C ALA A 49 -9.37 2.15 -5.35
N VAL A 50 -8.73 2.72 -6.39
CA VAL A 50 -9.38 3.03 -7.67
C VAL A 50 -9.88 1.75 -8.35
N PHE A 51 -9.06 0.70 -8.42
CA PHE A 51 -9.47 -0.59 -9.01
C PHE A 51 -10.63 -1.23 -8.25
N THR A 52 -10.53 -1.30 -6.92
CA THR A 52 -11.58 -1.88 -6.08
C THR A 52 -12.88 -1.12 -6.22
N PHE A 53 -12.81 0.21 -6.27
CA PHE A 53 -13.97 1.06 -6.51
C PHE A 53 -14.60 0.79 -7.88
N TYR A 54 -13.80 0.70 -8.94
CA TYR A 54 -14.29 0.44 -10.29
C TYR A 54 -14.97 -0.93 -10.43
N ILE A 55 -14.36 -1.99 -9.87
CA ILE A 55 -14.91 -3.35 -9.89
C ILE A 55 -16.24 -3.42 -9.15
N ASN A 56 -16.30 -2.86 -7.93
CA ASN A 56 -17.53 -2.88 -7.15
C ASN A 56 -18.63 -2.02 -7.77
N ARG A 57 -18.26 -0.95 -8.50
CA ARG A 57 -19.23 -0.17 -9.28
C ARG A 57 -19.83 -1.01 -10.42
N LYS A 58 -19.01 -1.77 -11.17
CA LYS A 58 -19.49 -2.65 -12.25
C LYS A 58 -20.49 -3.68 -11.73
N LYS A 59 -20.19 -4.32 -10.59
CA LYS A 59 -21.06 -5.30 -9.94
C LYS A 59 -22.41 -4.75 -9.47
N SER A 60 -22.55 -3.42 -9.34
CA SER A 60 -23.82 -2.78 -8.97
C SER A 60 -24.72 -2.46 -10.16
N TYR A 61 -24.20 -2.54 -11.40
CA TYR A 61 -24.98 -2.30 -12.62
C TYR A 61 -25.41 -3.58 -13.33
N GLU A 62 -24.86 -4.74 -12.92
CA GLU A 62 -25.35 -6.08 -13.27
C GLU A 62 -26.37 -6.56 -12.23
#